data_AF-A0A914QS16-F1
#
_entry.id   AF-A0A914QS16-F1
#
_cell.length_a   1.000
_cell.length_b   1.000
_cell.length_c   1.000
_cell.angle_alpha   90.00
_cell.angle_beta   90.00
_cell.angle_gamma   90.00
#
_symmetry.space_group_name_H-M   'P 1'
#
loop_
_entity.id
_entity.type
_entity.pdbx_description
1 polymer ?
#
loop_
_entity_poly.entity_id
_entity_poly.type
_entity_poly.pdbx_seq_one_letter_code
_entity_poly.pdbx_strand_id
1 'polypeptide(L)'
;MPNVRFYDIPGAGTMTHRSENYYEDKALCGFDCLIVLVQQALGQEDIAFAQAALRYDQKVVFVRSKCDVDFHLRHESGNILRHIPSPEEVHQHLENLRHHFNLELERHAPELSSIECFFVSANSLRAIMRFEPVDMLFEEKQFLEYLYQQSKSARGMY
;
A
#
# COMPACT_ATOMS: atom_id res chain seq x y z
N MET A 1 -18.96 -3.94 5.65
CA MET A 1 -18.36 -5.00 4.82
C MET A 1 -18.56 -6.34 5.54
N PRO A 2 -19.57 -7.16 5.23
CA PRO A 2 -19.69 -8.44 5.93
C PRO A 2 -18.70 -9.43 5.28
N ASN A 3 -17.90 -10.16 6.07
CA ASN A 3 -16.94 -11.21 5.64
C ASN A 3 -15.65 -10.79 4.90
N VAL A 4 -15.01 -9.68 5.28
CA VAL A 4 -13.57 -9.46 4.98
C VAL A 4 -12.80 -9.59 6.29
N ARG A 5 -11.74 -10.39 6.31
CA ARG A 5 -10.83 -10.54 7.46
C ARG A 5 -9.46 -10.05 7.07
N PHE A 6 -8.95 -9.09 7.82
CA PHE A 6 -7.57 -8.62 7.69
C PHE A 6 -6.70 -9.33 8.72
N TYR A 7 -5.53 -9.76 8.30
CA TYR A 7 -4.53 -10.37 9.16
C TYR A 7 -3.27 -9.51 9.09
N ASP A 8 -2.84 -9.01 10.23
CA ASP A 8 -1.56 -8.32 10.35
C ASP A 8 -0.46 -9.37 10.49
N ILE A 9 0.41 -9.45 9.48
CA ILE A 9 1.47 -10.46 9.40
C ILE A 9 2.77 -9.77 9.82
N PRO A 10 3.58 -10.37 10.72
CA PRO A 10 4.84 -9.76 11.12
C PRO A 10 5.74 -9.49 9.90
N GLY A 11 6.50 -8.40 9.92
CA GLY A 11 7.45 -8.11 8.85
C GLY A 11 8.56 -9.16 8.78
N ALA A 12 9.06 -9.49 7.58
CA ALA A 12 10.17 -10.42 7.44
C ALA A 12 11.43 -9.92 8.17
N GLY A 13 11.73 -8.62 8.08
CA GLY A 13 12.83 -7.99 8.82
C GLY A 13 12.74 -8.00 10.36
N THR A 14 11.59 -8.37 10.96
CA THR A 14 11.44 -8.48 12.44
C THR A 14 11.85 -9.84 13.01
N MET A 15 12.07 -10.85 12.17
CA MET A 15 12.56 -12.15 12.59
C MET A 15 14.08 -12.19 12.41
N THR A 16 14.79 -12.71 13.42
CA THR A 16 16.25 -12.92 13.37
C THR A 16 16.72 -13.89 12.29
N HIS A 17 15.80 -14.40 11.46
CA HIS A 17 16.05 -15.31 10.36
C HIS A 17 15.47 -14.73 9.07
N ARG A 18 16.35 -14.44 8.09
CA ARG A 18 15.97 -14.27 6.68
C ARG A 18 15.54 -15.63 6.15
N SER A 19 14.30 -16.04 6.37
CA SER A 19 13.81 -17.25 5.72
C SER A 19 13.43 -16.87 4.29
N GLU A 20 14.21 -17.35 3.33
CA GLU A 20 13.85 -17.39 1.90
C GLU A 20 12.47 -18.04 1.68
N ASN A 21 11.99 -18.80 2.68
CA ASN A 21 10.70 -19.50 2.72
C ASN A 21 9.62 -18.80 3.57
N TYR A 22 9.78 -17.51 3.93
CA TYR A 22 8.82 -16.83 4.83
C TYR A 22 7.37 -16.91 4.32
N TYR A 23 7.22 -16.81 3.00
CA TYR A 23 5.93 -16.85 2.34
C TYR A 23 5.22 -18.20 2.56
N GLU A 24 5.96 -19.31 2.44
CA GLU A 24 5.51 -20.66 2.73
C GLU A 24 5.31 -20.92 4.22
N ASP A 25 6.27 -20.49 5.06
CA ASP A 25 6.26 -20.71 6.52
C ASP A 25 5.05 -20.06 7.20
N LYS A 26 4.57 -18.93 6.65
CA LYS A 26 3.36 -18.24 7.10
C LYS A 26 2.12 -18.63 6.31
N ALA A 27 2.23 -19.58 5.39
CA ALA A 27 1.15 -20.01 4.50
C ALA A 27 0.43 -18.84 3.82
N LEU A 28 1.21 -17.85 3.33
CA LEU A 28 0.65 -16.63 2.76
C LEU A 28 -0.16 -16.88 1.48
N CYS A 29 0.12 -18.00 0.79
CA CYS A 29 -0.68 -18.49 -0.33
C CYS A 29 -2.15 -18.81 0.03
N GLY A 30 -2.47 -18.95 1.32
CA GLY A 30 -3.82 -19.21 1.79
C GLY A 30 -4.74 -17.97 1.80
N PHE A 31 -4.22 -16.78 1.50
CA PHE A 31 -5.02 -15.55 1.45
C PHE A 31 -5.52 -15.26 0.04
N ASP A 32 -6.76 -14.76 -0.06
CA ASP A 32 -7.33 -14.34 -1.36
C ASP A 32 -6.60 -13.14 -1.99
N CYS A 33 -5.94 -12.32 -1.16
CA CYS A 33 -5.24 -11.11 -1.57
C CYS A 33 -4.11 -10.79 -0.60
N LEU A 34 -2.95 -10.41 -1.15
CA LEU A 34 -1.81 -9.88 -0.41
C LEU A 34 -1.74 -8.36 -0.56
N ILE A 35 -1.66 -7.65 0.56
CA ILE A 35 -1.42 -6.20 0.59
C ILE A 35 0.01 -5.99 1.07
N VAL A 36 0.89 -5.56 0.17
CA VAL A 36 2.30 -5.29 0.49
C VAL A 36 2.45 -3.82 0.87
N LEU A 37 2.68 -3.57 2.16
CA LEU A 37 2.87 -2.23 2.71
C LEU A 37 4.30 -1.76 2.43
N VAL A 38 4.46 -0.82 1.51
CA VAL A 38 5.76 -0.22 1.18
C VAL A 38 5.96 1.08 1.95
N GLN A 39 7.22 1.36 2.28
CA GLN A 39 7.62 2.64 2.87
C GLN A 39 7.95 3.67 1.78
N GLN A 40 9.02 4.44 1.94
CA GLN A 40 9.41 5.49 0.99
C GLN A 40 10.01 4.93 -0.31
N ALA A 41 10.59 3.72 -0.26
CA ALA A 41 11.20 3.03 -1.39
C ALA A 41 10.90 1.53 -1.33
N LEU A 42 10.93 0.87 -2.49
CA LEU A 42 10.76 -0.58 -2.59
C LEU A 42 11.93 -1.35 -1.98
N GLY A 43 11.67 -2.14 -0.94
CA GLY A 43 12.62 -3.07 -0.38
C GLY A 43 12.71 -4.37 -1.18
N GLN A 44 13.82 -5.10 -1.00
CA GLN A 44 13.97 -6.45 -1.57
C GLN A 44 12.90 -7.42 -1.06
N GLU A 45 12.50 -7.29 0.21
CA GLU A 45 11.44 -8.12 0.81
C GLU A 45 10.07 -7.86 0.17
N ASP A 46 9.74 -6.58 -0.10
CA ASP A 46 8.48 -6.19 -0.74
C ASP A 46 8.35 -6.82 -2.14
N ILE A 47 9.45 -6.76 -2.92
CA ILE A 47 9.55 -7.37 -4.24
C ILE A 47 9.42 -8.90 -4.15
N ALA A 48 10.14 -9.54 -3.23
CA ALA A 48 10.12 -10.98 -3.07
C ALA A 48 8.71 -11.50 -2.73
N PHE A 49 7.97 -10.80 -1.88
CA PHE A 49 6.59 -11.14 -1.55
C PHE A 49 5.63 -10.97 -2.72
N ALA A 50 5.75 -9.89 -3.47
CA ALA A 50 4.92 -9.67 -4.65
C ALA A 50 5.20 -10.71 -5.75
N GLN A 51 6.48 -11.04 -5.99
CA GLN A 51 6.86 -12.11 -6.91
C GLN A 51 6.31 -13.47 -6.45
N ALA A 52 6.37 -13.77 -5.15
CA ALA A 52 5.80 -15.00 -4.61
C ALA A 52 4.29 -15.06 -4.85
N ALA A 53 3.57 -13.98 -4.56
CA ALA A 53 2.13 -13.91 -4.83
C ALA A 53 1.79 -14.18 -6.30
N LEU A 54 2.53 -13.59 -7.25
CA LEU A 54 2.34 -13.89 -8.68
C LEU A 54 2.59 -15.36 -9.02
N ARG A 55 3.60 -16.00 -8.42
CA ARG A 55 3.88 -17.44 -8.65
C ARG A 55 2.74 -18.34 -8.18
N TYR A 56 2.01 -17.95 -7.14
CA TYR A 56 0.87 -18.68 -6.60
C TYR A 56 -0.48 -18.24 -7.20
N ASP A 57 -0.48 -17.41 -8.25
CA ASP A 57 -1.69 -16.80 -8.84
C ASP A 57 -2.55 -16.06 -7.80
N GLN A 58 -1.90 -15.55 -6.75
CA GLN A 58 -2.54 -14.78 -5.70
C GLN A 58 -2.55 -13.30 -6.09
N LYS A 59 -3.70 -12.66 -5.84
CA LYS A 59 -3.84 -11.23 -6.05
C LYS A 59 -2.92 -10.47 -5.12
N VAL A 60 -2.17 -9.52 -5.65
CA VAL A 60 -1.28 -8.66 -4.89
C VAL A 60 -1.50 -7.21 -5.25
N VAL A 61 -1.36 -6.34 -4.25
CA VAL A 61 -1.44 -4.89 -4.39
C VAL A 61 -0.39 -4.24 -3.51
N PHE A 62 0.26 -3.19 -4.01
CA PHE A 62 1.15 -2.36 -3.21
C PHE A 62 0.37 -1.23 -2.55
N VAL A 63 0.73 -0.90 -1.32
CA VAL A 63 0.17 0.24 -0.61
C VAL A 63 1.31 1.01 0.03
N ARG A 64 1.58 2.20 -0.47
CA ARG A 64 2.52 3.13 0.15
C ARG A 64 1.81 3.94 1.20
N SER A 65 2.23 3.78 2.45
CA SER A 65 1.69 4.53 3.59
C SER A 65 2.48 5.81 3.87
N LYS A 66 1.92 6.67 4.73
CA LYS A 66 2.56 7.90 5.25
C LYS A 66 2.71 9.02 4.21
N CYS A 67 1.83 9.09 3.21
CA CYS A 67 1.84 10.19 2.25
C CYS A 67 1.63 11.56 2.93
N ASP A 68 0.95 11.61 4.08
CA ASP A 68 0.83 12.81 4.90
C ASP A 68 2.17 13.32 5.43
N VAL A 69 3.11 12.43 5.75
CA VAL A 69 4.42 12.80 6.26
C VAL A 69 5.26 13.50 5.19
N ASP A 70 5.15 13.08 3.93
CA ASP A 70 5.85 13.72 2.81
C ASP A 70 5.44 15.20 2.65
N PHE A 71 4.20 15.55 3.02
CA PHE A 71 3.74 16.94 3.09
C PHE A 71 4.24 17.65 4.34
N HIS A 72 4.15 17.04 5.52
CA HIS A 72 4.60 17.67 6.77
C HIS A 72 6.11 17.99 6.75
N LEU A 73 6.95 17.06 6.25
CA LEU A 73 8.40 17.25 6.16
C LEU A 73 8.82 18.41 5.24
N ARG A 74 8.02 18.74 4.21
CA ARG A 74 8.28 19.89 3.34
C ARG A 74 8.05 21.23 4.04
N HIS A 75 7.22 21.26 5.09
CA HIS A 75 6.81 22.48 5.77
C HIS A 75 7.52 22.72 7.11
N GLU A 76 8.29 21.75 7.65
CA GLU A 76 9.05 21.91 8.91
C GLU A 76 10.33 22.75 8.79
N SER A 77 10.73 23.18 7.57
CA SER A 77 11.92 24.04 7.38
C SER A 77 11.64 25.54 7.60
N GLY A 78 10.44 25.92 7.99
CA GLY A 78 10.13 27.31 8.33
C GLY A 78 8.88 27.38 9.19
N ASN A 79 8.92 28.23 10.21
CA ASN A 79 7.89 28.52 11.21
C ASN A 79 6.52 28.95 10.60
N ILE A 80 5.83 28.06 9.87
CA ILE A 80 4.61 28.36 9.14
C ILE A 80 3.51 27.40 9.60
N LEU A 81 2.40 28.02 10.02
CA LEU A 81 1.10 27.42 10.30
C LEU A 81 0.78 26.27 9.33
N ARG A 82 0.16 25.19 9.83
CA ARG A 82 -0.34 24.03 9.07
C ARG A 82 -0.80 24.44 7.65
N HIS A 83 0.09 24.31 6.66
CA HIS A 83 -0.27 24.49 5.27
C HIS A 83 -1.13 23.29 4.90
N ILE A 84 -2.40 23.54 4.62
CA ILE A 84 -3.29 22.52 4.04
C ILE A 84 -3.05 22.60 2.54
N PRO A 85 -2.40 21.60 1.92
CA PRO A 85 -2.13 21.62 0.50
C PRO A 85 -3.43 21.64 -0.30
N SER A 86 -3.42 22.33 -1.43
CA SER A 86 -4.56 22.32 -2.34
C SER A 86 -4.74 20.94 -2.97
N PRO A 87 -5.96 20.59 -3.44
CA PRO A 87 -6.19 19.33 -4.15
C PRO A 87 -5.24 19.12 -5.34
N GLU A 88 -4.86 20.19 -6.03
CA GLU A 88 -3.90 20.14 -7.13
C GLU A 88 -2.48 19.80 -6.66
N GLU A 89 -2.04 20.34 -5.52
CA GLU A 89 -0.74 20.02 -4.92
C GLU A 89 -0.68 18.54 -4.49
N VAL A 90 -1.77 18.04 -3.90
CA VAL A 90 -1.91 16.62 -3.54
C VAL A 90 -1.85 15.76 -4.79
N HIS A 91 -2.63 16.09 -5.82
CA HIS A 91 -2.65 15.34 -7.08
C HIS A 91 -1.27 15.30 -7.74
N GLN A 92 -0.60 16.45 -7.88
CA GLN A 92 0.73 16.49 -8.49
C GLN A 92 1.77 15.69 -7.69
N HIS A 93 1.69 15.72 -6.36
CA HIS A 93 2.56 14.91 -5.51
C HIS A 93 2.31 13.42 -5.72
N LEU A 94 1.04 13.00 -5.76
CA LEU A 94 0.68 11.60 -6.03
C LEU A 94 1.18 11.12 -7.40
N GLU A 95 1.03 11.93 -8.44
CA GLU A 95 1.56 11.62 -9.78
C GLU A 95 3.09 11.43 -9.75
N ASN A 96 3.80 12.30 -9.03
CA ASN A 96 5.25 12.19 -8.88
C ASN A 96 5.62 10.90 -8.13
N LEU A 97 4.94 10.59 -7.02
CA LEU A 97 5.16 9.37 -6.25
C LEU A 97 4.91 8.12 -7.10
N ARG A 98 3.81 8.11 -7.87
CA ARG A 98 3.45 7.03 -8.79
C ARG A 98 4.50 6.84 -9.87
N HIS A 99 4.96 7.93 -10.48
CA HIS A 99 6.00 7.89 -11.49
C HIS A 99 7.30 7.29 -10.93
N HIS A 100 7.74 7.76 -9.75
CA HIS A 100 8.93 7.22 -9.09
C HIS A 100 8.79 5.74 -8.74
N PHE A 101 7.65 5.34 -8.18
CA PHE A 101 7.37 3.95 -7.85
C PHE A 101 7.41 3.04 -9.08
N ASN A 102 6.79 3.46 -10.18
CA ASN A 102 6.80 2.70 -11.43
C ASN A 102 8.22 2.56 -12.00
N LEU A 103 9.03 3.63 -11.96
CA LEU A 103 10.43 3.57 -12.37
C LEU A 103 11.28 2.61 -11.51
N GLU A 104 11.01 2.56 -10.20
CA GLU A 104 11.66 1.59 -9.30
C GLU A 104 11.26 0.16 -9.64
N LEU A 105 9.97 -0.10 -9.89
CA LEU A 105 9.49 -1.41 -10.32
C LEU A 105 10.11 -1.82 -11.66
N GLU A 106 10.10 -0.96 -12.68
CA GLU A 106 10.69 -1.28 -13.99
C GLU A 106 12.18 -1.62 -13.89
N ARG A 107 12.91 -0.96 -12.98
CA ARG A 107 14.34 -1.18 -12.78
C ARG A 107 14.64 -2.47 -12.02
N HIS A 108 13.86 -2.79 -11.00
CA HIS A 108 14.19 -3.84 -10.04
C HIS A 108 13.37 -5.12 -10.22
N ALA A 109 12.15 -5.03 -10.75
CA ALA A 109 11.20 -6.13 -10.90
C ALA A 109 10.17 -5.82 -12.02
N PRO A 110 10.58 -5.82 -13.30
CA PRO A 110 9.72 -5.44 -14.42
C PRO A 110 8.46 -6.32 -14.55
N GLU A 111 8.50 -7.56 -14.09
CA GLU A 111 7.36 -8.48 -14.02
C GLU A 111 6.25 -8.00 -13.05
N LEU A 112 6.57 -7.11 -12.11
CA LEU A 112 5.64 -6.52 -11.16
C LEU A 112 5.04 -5.19 -11.65
N SER A 113 5.44 -4.69 -12.82
CA SER A 113 5.01 -3.39 -13.36
C SER A 113 3.51 -3.27 -13.61
N SER A 114 2.79 -4.39 -13.73
CA SER A 114 1.34 -4.44 -13.87
C SER A 114 0.58 -4.35 -12.55
N ILE A 115 1.26 -4.44 -11.41
CA ILE A 115 0.62 -4.40 -10.09
C ILE A 115 0.34 -2.96 -9.70
N GLU A 116 -0.90 -2.70 -9.27
CA GLU A 116 -1.31 -1.37 -8.80
C GLU A 116 -0.66 -1.02 -7.44
N CYS A 117 -0.35 0.27 -7.29
CA CYS A 117 0.10 0.85 -6.03
C CYS A 117 -0.84 1.98 -5.61
N PHE A 118 -1.33 1.90 -4.37
CA PHE A 118 -2.15 2.94 -3.75
C PHE A 118 -1.33 3.76 -2.75
N PHE A 119 -1.47 5.07 -2.81
CA PHE A 119 -0.81 6.03 -1.94
C PHE A 119 -1.81 6.51 -0.88
N VAL A 120 -1.58 6.16 0.38
CA VAL A 120 -2.55 6.38 1.46
C VAL A 120 -1.90 6.94 2.72
N SER A 121 -2.72 7.58 3.54
CA SER A 121 -2.42 7.89 4.93
C SER A 121 -3.23 7.00 5.87
N ALA A 122 -2.53 6.36 6.82
CA ALA A 122 -3.19 5.65 7.91
C ALA A 122 -4.06 6.59 8.76
N ASN A 123 -3.69 7.88 8.85
CA ASN A 123 -4.44 8.88 9.60
C ASN A 123 -5.75 9.21 8.88
N SER A 124 -5.70 9.46 7.57
CA SER A 124 -6.89 9.68 6.74
C SER A 124 -7.81 8.45 6.73
N LEU A 125 -7.27 7.23 6.58
CA LEU A 125 -8.06 6.00 6.68
C LEU A 125 -8.78 5.86 8.02
N ARG A 126 -8.10 6.13 9.14
CA ARG A 126 -8.72 6.08 10.47
C ARG A 126 -9.84 7.10 10.64
N ALA A 127 -9.62 8.33 10.17
CA ALA A 127 -10.63 9.37 10.20
C ALA A 127 -11.87 8.98 9.38
N ILE A 128 -11.67 8.43 8.17
CA ILE A 128 -12.77 7.88 7.35
C ILE A 128 -13.54 6.79 8.10
N MET A 129 -12.83 5.83 8.71
CA MET A 129 -13.46 4.73 9.47
C MET A 129 -14.24 5.23 10.70
N ARG A 130 -13.85 6.37 11.27
CA ARG A 130 -14.51 7.01 12.41
C ARG A 130 -15.57 8.03 12.02
N PHE A 131 -15.80 8.25 10.72
CA PHE A 131 -16.67 9.31 10.20
C PHE A 131 -16.25 10.72 10.68
N GLU A 132 -14.95 10.92 10.84
CA GLU A 132 -14.34 12.20 11.19
C GLU A 132 -14.01 13.01 9.93
N PRO A 133 -13.97 14.35 9.99
CA PRO A 133 -13.53 15.18 8.87
C PRO A 133 -12.08 14.85 8.51
N VAL A 134 -11.80 14.79 7.21
CA VAL A 134 -10.47 14.52 6.66
C VAL A 134 -9.99 15.76 5.93
N ASP A 135 -8.91 16.36 6.42
CA ASP A 135 -8.34 17.57 5.83
C ASP A 135 -7.63 17.28 4.50
N MET A 136 -7.13 16.04 4.32
CA MET A 136 -6.38 15.62 3.14
C MET A 136 -6.69 14.17 2.75
N LEU A 137 -7.22 13.99 1.56
CA LEU A 137 -7.46 12.70 0.93
C LEU A 137 -6.40 12.47 -0.15
N PHE A 138 -5.83 11.28 -0.13
CA PHE A 138 -4.95 10.73 -1.14
C PHE A 138 -5.76 9.76 -1.99
N GLU A 139 -5.41 8.48 -1.96
CA GLU A 139 -6.10 7.43 -2.71
C GLU A 139 -6.90 6.48 -1.81
N GLU A 140 -7.25 6.90 -0.59
CA GLU A 140 -7.98 6.07 0.37
C GLU A 140 -9.30 5.55 -0.20
N LYS A 141 -10.01 6.40 -0.96
CA LYS A 141 -11.27 6.00 -1.59
C LYS A 141 -11.04 4.88 -2.60
N GLN A 142 -10.08 5.06 -3.50
CA GLN A 142 -9.75 4.09 -4.56
C GLN A 142 -9.27 2.77 -3.94
N PHE A 143 -8.45 2.85 -2.88
CA PHE A 143 -7.99 1.66 -2.16
C PHE A 143 -9.15 0.91 -1.48
N LEU A 144 -10.07 1.61 -0.82
CA LEU A 144 -11.24 0.99 -0.19
C LEU A 144 -12.20 0.38 -1.23
N GLU A 145 -12.38 1.05 -2.38
CA GLU A 145 -13.14 0.53 -3.52
C GLU A 145 -12.49 -0.73 -4.10
N TYR A 146 -11.17 -0.74 -4.27
CA TYR A 146 -10.41 -1.91 -4.68
C TYR A 146 -10.64 -3.09 -3.73
N LEU A 147 -10.45 -2.89 -2.42
CA LEU A 147 -10.67 -3.95 -1.42
C LEU A 147 -12.11 -4.48 -1.44
N TYR A 148 -13.09 -3.58 -1.62
CA TYR A 148 -14.49 -3.97 -1.75
C TYR A 148 -14.74 -4.82 -3.00
N GLN A 149 -14.15 -4.46 -4.14
CA GLN A 149 -14.24 -5.24 -5.38
C GLN A 149 -13.58 -6.62 -5.20
N GLN A 150 -12.40 -6.70 -4.58
CA GLN A 150 -11.74 -7.98 -4.33
C GLN A 150 -12.58 -8.89 -3.44
N SER A 151 -13.23 -8.33 -2.42
CA SER A 151 -14.13 -9.09 -1.53
C SER A 151 -15.34 -9.70 -2.25
N LYS A 152 -15.80 -9.07 -3.34
CA LYS A 152 -16.90 -9.60 -4.17
C LYS A 152 -16.41 -10.68 -5.11
N SER A 153 -15.28 -10.45 -5.78
CA SER A 153 -14.73 -11.41 -6.73
C SER A 153 -14.32 -12.74 -6.09
N ALA A 154 -13.89 -12.73 -4.82
CA ALA A 154 -13.59 -13.94 -4.06
C ALA A 154 -14.83 -14.83 -3.80
N ARG A 155 -16.06 -14.28 -3.86
CA ARG A 155 -17.30 -15.04 -3.64
C ARG A 155 -17.83 -15.76 -4.85
N GLY A 156 -17.29 -15.50 -6.05
CA GLY A 156 -17.78 -16.11 -7.29
C GLY A 156 -17.27 -17.53 -7.55
N MET A 157 -16.47 -18.12 -6.65
CA MET A 157 -15.78 -19.40 -6.85
C MET A 157 -16.28 -20.56 -5.97
N TYR A 158 -17.44 -20.43 -5.33
CA TYR A 158 -18.07 -21.52 -4.56
C TYR A 158 -19.54 -21.71 -4.95
#